data_AF-A0A946R8E5-F1
#
_entry.id   AF-A0A946R8E5-F1
#
_cell.length_a   1.000
_cell.length_b   1.000
_cell.length_c   1.000
_cell.angle_alpha   90.00
_cell.angle_beta   90.00
_cell.angle_gamma   90.00
#
_symmetry.space_group_name_H-M   'P 1'
#
loop_
_entity.id
_entity.type
_entity.pdbx_description
1 polymer ?
#
loop_
_entity_poly.entity_id
_entity_poly.type
_entity_poly.pdbx_seq_one_letter_code
_entity_poly.pdbx_strand_id
1 'polypeptide(L)'
;EKAVRQSLDDMDLSAYAGQVVCIEGAQDYIVPQWLWPMLSHALAHARFIGEGADVMSQYYTHALQAMELSPYQDKKVLLKGCAAVAVPPSAYLQAAAQLEGVASKLMYGEACSNVPIFKALAKGK
;
A
#
# COMPACT_ATOMS: atom_id res chain seq x y z
N GLU A 1 -22.51 15.43 -16.49
CA GLU A 1 -22.38 13.95 -16.67
C GLU A 1 -21.95 13.55 -18.08
N LYS A 2 -22.77 13.76 -19.13
CA LYS A 2 -22.45 13.32 -20.50
C LYS A 2 -21.06 13.74 -20.99
N ALA A 3 -20.67 15.00 -20.76
CA ALA A 3 -19.34 15.51 -21.12
C ALA A 3 -18.22 14.76 -20.38
N VAL A 4 -18.41 14.43 -19.10
CA VAL A 4 -17.43 13.68 -18.30
C VAL A 4 -17.27 12.25 -18.82
N ARG A 5 -18.39 11.58 -19.17
CA ARG A 5 -18.35 10.25 -19.78
C ARG A 5 -17.52 10.26 -21.07
N GLN A 6 -17.83 11.20 -21.97
CA GLN A 6 -17.09 11.36 -23.21
C GLN A 6 -15.59 11.58 -22.95
N SER A 7 -15.23 12.46 -22.01
CA SER A 7 -13.84 12.70 -21.67
C SER A 7 -13.11 11.48 -21.11
N LEU A 8 -13.80 10.59 -20.38
CA LEU A 8 -13.21 9.34 -19.89
C LEU A 8 -13.05 8.32 -21.02
N ASP A 9 -14.03 8.24 -21.93
CA ASP A 9 -13.98 7.33 -23.08
C ASP A 9 -12.85 7.70 -24.06
N ASP A 10 -12.55 8.99 -24.21
CA ASP A 10 -11.51 9.50 -25.11
C ASP A 10 -10.09 9.49 -24.47
N MET A 11 -9.99 9.24 -23.16
CA MET A 11 -8.72 9.26 -22.44
C MET A 11 -7.97 7.94 -22.59
N ASP A 12 -6.69 7.99 -22.95
CA ASP A 12 -5.83 6.81 -22.87
C ASP A 12 -5.46 6.52 -21.41
N LEU A 13 -6.07 5.47 -20.85
CA LEU A 13 -5.85 5.04 -19.47
C LEU A 13 -4.78 3.96 -19.32
N SER A 14 -4.09 3.59 -20.41
CA SER A 14 -3.08 2.52 -20.40
C SER A 14 -1.92 2.80 -19.43
N ALA A 15 -1.55 4.07 -19.26
CA ALA A 15 -0.51 4.51 -18.34
C ALA A 15 -0.82 4.18 -16.87
N TYR A 16 -2.10 4.00 -16.51
CA TYR A 16 -2.53 3.70 -15.15
C TYR A 16 -2.60 2.20 -14.85
N ALA A 17 -2.46 1.35 -15.86
CA ALA A 17 -2.54 -0.10 -15.69
C ALA A 17 -1.44 -0.61 -14.75
N GLY A 18 -1.84 -1.35 -13.71
CA GLY A 18 -0.95 -1.89 -12.70
C GLY A 18 -0.28 -0.85 -11.78
N GLN A 19 -0.65 0.43 -11.90
CA GLN A 19 -0.11 1.52 -11.10
C GLN A 19 -0.96 1.77 -9.83
N VAL A 20 -0.35 2.40 -8.83
CA VAL A 20 -1.07 3.02 -7.71
C VAL A 20 -1.50 4.41 -8.15
N VAL A 21 -2.80 4.67 -8.22
CA VAL A 21 -3.36 5.91 -8.75
C VAL A 21 -3.95 6.74 -7.61
N CYS A 22 -3.50 8.00 -7.53
CA CYS A 22 -4.11 9.01 -6.68
C CYS A 22 -5.18 9.76 -7.48
N ILE A 23 -6.39 9.84 -6.94
CA ILE A 23 -7.40 10.76 -7.43
C ILE A 23 -7.42 11.96 -6.48
N GLU A 24 -7.31 13.18 -7.01
CA GLU A 24 -7.40 14.40 -6.21
C GLU A 24 -8.37 15.38 -6.86
N GLY A 25 -9.22 16.00 -6.05
CA GLY A 25 -10.07 17.11 -6.48
C GLY A 25 -9.28 18.42 -6.49
N ALA A 26 -9.52 19.26 -7.50
CA ALA A 26 -9.02 20.63 -7.48
C ALA A 26 -9.75 21.44 -6.39
N GLN A 27 -9.01 22.31 -5.68
CA GLN A 27 -9.49 23.03 -4.50
C GLN A 27 -10.67 24.00 -4.80
N ASP A 28 -10.85 24.41 -6.05
CA ASP A 28 -11.80 25.44 -6.45
C ASP A 28 -13.07 24.90 -7.12
N TYR A 29 -13.32 23.59 -7.06
CA TYR A 29 -14.46 22.98 -7.74
C TYR A 29 -15.30 22.09 -6.83
N ILE A 30 -16.62 22.26 -6.92
CA ILE A 30 -17.58 21.33 -6.32
C ILE A 30 -17.64 20.09 -7.21
N VAL A 31 -17.04 19.00 -6.73
CA VAL A 31 -17.05 17.71 -7.44
C VAL A 31 -18.30 16.91 -7.02
N PRO A 32 -19.13 16.45 -7.96
CA PRO A 32 -20.28 15.62 -7.61
C PRO A 32 -19.84 14.23 -7.15
N GLN A 33 -20.48 13.70 -6.10
CA GLN A 33 -20.10 12.42 -5.48
C GLN A 33 -20.13 11.22 -6.45
N TRP A 34 -20.97 11.24 -7.48
CA TRP A 34 -21.05 10.17 -8.47
C TRP A 34 -19.78 10.04 -9.33
N LEU A 35 -18.91 11.04 -9.35
CA LEU A 35 -17.68 11.01 -10.14
C LEU A 35 -16.71 9.94 -9.63
N TRP A 36 -16.61 9.76 -8.31
CA TRP A 36 -15.69 8.81 -7.69
C TRP A 36 -15.91 7.36 -8.13
N PRO A 37 -17.14 6.78 -8.05
CA PRO A 37 -17.37 5.43 -8.56
C PRO A 37 -17.21 5.33 -10.08
N MET A 38 -17.46 6.42 -10.85
CA MET A 38 -17.18 6.42 -12.30
C MET A 38 -15.69 6.35 -12.60
N LEU A 39 -14.86 7.13 -11.91
CA LEU A 39 -13.40 7.08 -12.05
C LEU A 39 -12.87 5.72 -11.60
N SER A 40 -13.42 5.16 -10.53
CA SER A 40 -13.07 3.83 -10.05
C SER A 40 -13.32 2.75 -11.12
N HIS A 41 -14.46 2.83 -11.82
CA HIS A 41 -14.77 1.94 -12.94
C HIS A 41 -13.80 2.12 -14.12
N ALA A 42 -13.53 3.36 -14.53
CA ALA A 42 -12.63 3.64 -15.65
C ALA A 42 -11.18 3.17 -15.37
N LEU A 43 -10.74 3.27 -14.12
CA LEU A 43 -9.40 2.89 -13.66
C LEU A 43 -9.33 1.46 -13.12
N ALA A 44 -10.29 0.58 -13.44
CA ALA A 44 -10.34 -0.78 -12.89
C ALA A 44 -9.07 -1.64 -13.14
N HIS A 45 -8.24 -1.26 -14.11
CA HIS A 45 -6.96 -1.92 -14.40
C HIS A 45 -5.78 -1.39 -13.56
N ALA A 46 -5.98 -0.35 -12.76
CA ALA A 46 -5.00 0.10 -11.77
C ALA A 46 -4.78 -0.97 -10.70
N ARG A 47 -3.60 -0.96 -10.09
CA ARG A 47 -3.28 -1.85 -8.96
C ARG A 47 -3.98 -1.41 -7.69
N PHE A 48 -4.14 -0.11 -7.51
CA PHE A 48 -4.86 0.48 -6.37
C PHE A 48 -5.31 1.87 -6.74
N ILE A 49 -6.49 2.27 -6.27
CA ILE A 49 -7.04 3.61 -6.43
C ILE A 49 -7.32 4.15 -5.03
N GLY A 50 -6.74 5.29 -4.71
CA GLY A 50 -7.05 6.02 -3.48
C GLY A 50 -7.16 7.51 -3.75
N GLU A 51 -7.39 8.28 -2.70
CA GLU A 51 -7.60 9.73 -2.78
C GLU A 51 -6.61 10.47 -1.89
N GLY A 52 -6.10 11.59 -2.37
CA GLY A 52 -5.27 12.51 -1.59
C GLY A 52 -3.79 12.11 -1.41
N ALA A 53 -3.03 13.03 -0.82
CA ALA A 53 -1.58 12.96 -0.74
C ALA A 53 -1.02 11.73 0.01
N ASP A 54 -1.83 11.01 0.78
CA ASP A 54 -1.44 9.82 1.52
C ASP A 54 -1.77 8.49 0.82
N VAL A 55 -2.13 8.51 -0.47
CA VAL A 55 -2.47 7.32 -1.27
C VAL A 55 -1.48 6.16 -1.12
N MET A 56 -0.18 6.45 -0.98
CA MET A 56 0.84 5.41 -0.78
C MET A 56 0.65 4.72 0.57
N SER A 57 0.34 5.45 1.63
CA SER A 57 0.02 4.87 2.94
C SER A 57 -1.24 4.00 2.85
N GLN A 58 -2.27 4.45 2.13
CA GLN A 58 -3.51 3.68 1.91
C GLN A 58 -3.21 2.38 1.15
N TYR A 59 -2.42 2.47 0.07
CA TYR A 59 -2.00 1.31 -0.71
C TYR A 59 -1.24 0.29 0.14
N TYR A 60 -0.22 0.72 0.90
CA TYR A 60 0.53 -0.21 1.76
C TYR A 60 -0.34 -0.83 2.85
N THR A 61 -1.25 -0.07 3.43
CA THR A 61 -2.24 -0.58 4.41
C THR A 61 -3.06 -1.71 3.78
N HIS A 62 -3.62 -1.48 2.60
CA HIS A 62 -4.40 -2.48 1.88
C HIS A 62 -3.57 -3.71 1.51
N ALA A 63 -2.38 -3.51 0.95
CA ALA A 63 -1.48 -4.59 0.54
C ALA A 63 -1.03 -5.46 1.72
N LEU A 64 -0.70 -4.84 2.86
CA LEU A 64 -0.30 -5.56 4.07
C LEU A 64 -1.48 -6.32 4.69
N GLN A 65 -2.68 -5.76 4.70
CA GLN A 65 -3.89 -6.46 5.18
C GLN A 65 -4.22 -7.70 4.34
N ALA A 66 -3.97 -7.64 3.03
CA ALA A 66 -4.18 -8.76 2.11
C ALA A 66 -3.02 -9.77 2.07
N MET A 67 -1.89 -9.47 2.74
CA MET A 67 -0.67 -10.28 2.68
C MET A 67 -0.86 -11.60 3.46
N GLU A 68 -0.52 -12.72 2.82
CA GLU A 68 -0.47 -14.01 3.51
C GLU A 68 0.76 -14.07 4.44
N LEU A 69 0.51 -14.26 5.74
CA LEU A 69 1.57 -14.26 6.74
C LEU A 69 2.21 -15.64 6.98
N SER A 70 1.61 -16.71 6.45
CA SER A 70 2.08 -18.10 6.64
C SER A 70 3.57 -18.30 6.29
N PRO A 71 4.15 -17.67 5.25
CA PRO A 71 5.56 -17.86 4.92
C PRO A 71 6.53 -17.34 6.00
N TYR A 72 6.05 -16.43 6.87
CA TYR A 72 6.85 -15.80 7.92
C TYR A 72 6.75 -16.51 9.27
N GLN A 73 5.89 -17.53 9.39
CA GLN A 73 5.66 -18.27 10.63
C GLN A 73 6.97 -18.84 11.21
N ASP A 74 7.29 -18.45 12.44
CA ASP A 74 8.50 -18.81 13.18
C ASP A 74 9.82 -18.50 12.45
N LYS A 75 9.79 -17.64 11.42
CA LYS A 75 10.98 -17.22 10.68
C LYS A 75 11.62 -15.98 11.30
N LYS A 76 12.91 -15.80 11.00
CA LYS A 76 13.59 -14.51 11.21
C LYS A 76 13.28 -13.63 10.02
N VAL A 77 12.67 -12.48 10.26
CA VAL A 77 12.26 -11.52 9.23
C VAL A 77 13.06 -10.25 9.36
N LEU A 78 13.55 -9.74 8.23
CA LEU A 78 14.23 -8.45 8.12
C LEU A 78 13.36 -7.53 7.26
N LEU A 79 12.84 -6.46 7.84
CA LEU A 79 12.22 -5.36 7.12
C LEU A 79 13.32 -4.49 6.50
N LYS A 80 13.44 -4.53 5.18
CA LYS A 80 14.46 -3.76 4.46
C LYS A 80 14.11 -2.27 4.47
N GLY A 81 15.02 -1.45 5.00
CA GLY A 81 14.82 0.00 5.12
C GLY A 81 15.28 0.82 3.92
N CYS A 82 16.31 0.35 3.18
CA CYS A 82 16.74 1.00 1.93
C CYS A 82 15.93 0.45 0.76
N ALA A 83 14.70 0.91 0.64
CA ALA A 83 13.90 0.66 -0.55
C ALA A 83 14.27 1.69 -1.63
N ALA A 84 14.44 1.23 -2.88
CA ALA A 84 14.62 2.13 -4.04
C ALA A 84 13.38 3.02 -4.28
N VAL A 85 12.25 2.67 -3.65
CA VAL A 85 10.99 3.40 -3.68
C VAL A 85 10.73 3.93 -2.28
N ALA A 86 10.25 5.17 -2.17
CA ALA A 86 9.86 5.74 -0.90
C ALA A 86 8.72 4.93 -0.27
N VAL A 87 9.01 4.24 0.84
CA VAL A 87 8.02 3.51 1.63
C VAL A 87 7.57 4.42 2.78
N PRO A 88 6.27 4.71 2.92
CA PRO A 88 5.76 5.52 4.02
C PRO A 88 6.11 4.92 5.39
N PRO A 89 6.41 5.76 6.41
CA PRO A 89 6.63 5.27 7.78
C PRO A 89 5.49 4.40 8.32
N SER A 90 4.25 4.71 7.95
CA SER A 90 3.04 3.96 8.30
C SER A 90 3.08 2.49 7.86
N ALA A 91 3.71 2.19 6.73
CA ALA A 91 3.86 0.83 6.22
C ALA A 91 4.77 -0.01 7.11
N TYR A 92 5.88 0.57 7.60
CA TYR A 92 6.79 -0.12 8.52
C TYR A 92 6.14 -0.38 9.88
N LEU A 93 5.37 0.58 10.40
CA LEU A 93 4.62 0.42 11.65
C LEU A 93 3.64 -0.77 11.54
N GLN A 94 2.86 -0.82 10.47
CA GLN A 94 1.88 -1.89 10.25
C GLN A 94 2.53 -3.24 9.98
N ALA A 95 3.56 -3.29 9.14
CA ALA A 95 4.29 -4.51 8.84
C ALA A 95 4.91 -5.10 10.11
N ALA A 96 5.53 -4.26 10.95
CA ALA A 96 6.09 -4.71 12.22
C ALA A 96 5.01 -5.31 13.14
N ALA A 97 3.88 -4.61 13.30
CA ALA A 97 2.79 -5.08 14.15
C ALA A 97 2.20 -6.43 13.68
N GLN A 98 2.03 -6.63 12.37
CA GLN A 98 1.53 -7.89 11.83
C GLN A 98 2.56 -9.03 11.97
N LEU A 99 3.83 -8.75 11.69
CA LEU A 99 4.88 -9.77 11.70
C LEU A 99 5.30 -10.17 13.11
N GLU A 100 5.19 -9.30 14.11
CA GLU A 100 5.51 -9.62 15.50
C GLU A 100 4.66 -10.78 16.05
N GLY A 101 3.40 -10.90 15.60
CA GLY A 101 2.52 -12.01 15.98
C GLY A 101 2.82 -13.36 15.32
N VAL A 102 3.73 -13.39 14.35
CA VAL A 102 3.93 -14.55 13.44
C VAL A 102 5.40 -14.99 13.39
N ALA A 103 6.33 -14.05 13.32
CA ALA A 103 7.76 -14.29 13.16
C ALA A 103 8.45 -14.65 14.49
N SER A 104 9.54 -15.42 14.43
CA SER A 104 10.36 -15.73 15.63
C SER A 104 11.35 -14.61 15.98
N LYS A 105 11.71 -13.77 15.01
CA LYS A 105 12.54 -12.58 15.21
C LYS A 105 12.22 -11.55 14.13
N LEU A 106 12.09 -10.29 14.52
CA LEU A 106 11.93 -9.16 13.60
C LEU A 106 13.11 -8.20 13.72
N MET A 107 13.62 -7.76 12.57
CA MET A 107 14.75 -6.83 12.45
C MET A 107 14.41 -5.77 11.39
N TYR A 108 15.07 -4.62 11.45
CA TYR A 108 14.98 -3.56 10.45
C TYR A 108 16.36 -3.14 9.92
N GLY A 109 16.47 -2.82 8.64
CA GLY A 109 17.70 -2.28 8.05
C GLY A 109 18.26 -3.19 6.95
N GLU A 110 19.58 -3.33 6.89
CA GLU A 110 20.27 -4.15 5.89
C GLU A 110 20.80 -5.45 6.51
N ALA A 111 21.02 -6.48 5.69
CA ALA A 111 21.49 -7.78 6.17
C ALA A 111 22.78 -7.66 7.02
N CYS A 112 23.71 -6.81 6.59
CA CYS A 112 24.98 -6.57 7.28
C CYS A 112 24.89 -5.59 8.46
N SER A 113 23.81 -4.81 8.57
CA SER A 113 23.66 -3.73 9.55
C SER A 113 22.19 -3.56 9.93
N ASN A 114 21.63 -4.56 10.59
CA ASN A 114 20.24 -4.56 11.03
C ASN A 114 20.12 -4.23 12.52
N VAL A 115 19.01 -3.58 12.85
CA VAL A 115 18.57 -3.29 14.21
C VAL A 115 17.54 -4.34 14.61
N PRO A 116 17.79 -5.14 15.67
CA PRO A 116 16.78 -6.04 16.21
C PRO A 116 15.59 -5.24 16.77
N ILE A 117 14.38 -5.61 16.35
CA ILE A 117 13.14 -4.99 16.84
C ILE A 117 12.52 -5.87 17.91
N PHE A 118 12.36 -7.16 17.62
CA PHE A 118 11.73 -8.12 18.52
C PHE A 118 12.33 -9.52 18.34
N LYS A 119 12.24 -10.34 19.39
CA LYS A 119 12.49 -11.78 19.36
C LYS A 119 11.43 -12.48 20.18
N ALA A 120 10.73 -13.44 19.59
CA ALA A 120 9.77 -14.26 20.31
C ALA A 120 10.46 -15.00 21.45
N LEU A 121 9.85 -14.94 22.64
CA LEU A 121 10.21 -15.84 23.72
C LEU A 121 9.90 -17.26 23.25
N ALA A 122 10.83 -18.20 23.49
CA ALA A 122 10.65 -19.57 23.04
C ALA A 122 9.31 -20.09 23.58
N LYS A 123 8.40 -20.49 22.68
CA LYS A 123 7.26 -21.32 23.07
C LYS A 123 7.87 -22.57 23.70
N GLY A 124 7.61 -22.77 24.99
CA GLY A 124 8.21 -23.85 25.78
C GLY A 124 8.12 -25.19 25.03
N LYS A 125 9.19 -25.98 25.14
CA LYS A 125 9.27 -27.36 24.65
C LYS A 125 8.11 -28.21 25.15
#